data_AF-A0A8J6V3H9-F1
#
_entry.id   AF-A0A8J6V3H9-F1
#
_cell.length_a   1.000
_cell.length_b   1.000
_cell.length_c   1.000
_cell.angle_alpha   90.00
_cell.angle_beta   90.00
_cell.angle_gamma   90.00
#
_symmetry.space_group_name_H-M   'P 1'
#
loop_
_entity.id
_entity.type
_entity.pdbx_description
1 polymer ?
#
loop_
_entity_poly.entity_id
_entity_poly.type
_entity_poly.pdbx_seq_one_letter_code
_entity_poly.pdbx_strand_id
1 'polypeptide(L)'
;MLTKVKTGSKGRVQQGSGRFRFNRQGILRVGEILLKARETKGWSLQDLQNYCGLPPSTSNDIENGCVTKIHADTLETLRVALEPQNPDTGETYTLSELYNLMLVREEERNEGVKEKS
;
A
#
# COMPACT_ATOMS: atom_id res chain seq x y z
N MET A 1 -51.19 -14.28 3.59
CA MET A 1 -50.63 -13.04 4.17
C MET A 1 -49.28 -13.38 4.79
N LEU A 2 -48.18 -13.03 4.13
CA LEU A 2 -46.83 -13.16 4.70
C LEU A 2 -46.18 -11.78 4.78
N THR A 3 -45.74 -11.46 5.99
CA THR A 3 -45.20 -10.20 6.45
C THR A 3 -43.85 -9.86 5.82
N LYS A 4 -43.75 -8.65 5.26
CA LYS A 4 -42.52 -8.03 4.76
C LYS A 4 -41.48 -7.88 5.88
N VAL A 5 -40.29 -8.45 5.68
CA VAL A 5 -39.11 -8.19 6.51
C VAL A 5 -38.54 -6.83 6.09
N LYS A 6 -38.53 -5.85 7.01
CA LYS A 6 -37.79 -4.59 6.89
C LYS A 6 -36.30 -4.89 7.08
N THR A 7 -35.50 -4.83 6.02
CA THR A 7 -34.04 -4.81 6.13
C THR A 7 -33.60 -3.39 6.47
N GLY A 8 -33.32 -3.19 7.76
CA GLY A 8 -32.78 -1.96 8.32
C GLY A 8 -31.43 -1.61 7.72
N SER A 9 -31.23 -0.31 7.55
CA SER A 9 -30.08 0.33 6.92
C SER A 9 -28.76 0.09 7.64
N LYS A 10 -27.69 -0.03 6.84
CA LYS A 10 -26.27 0.18 7.20
C LYS A 10 -25.67 -0.82 8.20
N GLY A 11 -25.28 -1.98 7.70
CA GLY A 11 -24.21 -2.77 8.30
C GLY A 11 -22.87 -2.02 8.21
N ARG A 12 -22.57 -1.19 9.21
CA ARG A 12 -21.19 -0.77 9.48
C ARG A 12 -20.52 -1.94 10.19
N VAL A 13 -19.68 -2.67 9.47
CA VAL A 13 -18.69 -3.54 10.10
C VAL A 13 -17.69 -2.58 10.75
N GLN A 14 -17.76 -2.46 12.07
CA GLN A 14 -16.79 -1.68 12.85
C GLN A 14 -15.50 -2.51 12.94
N GLN A 15 -14.70 -2.50 11.86
CA GLN A 15 -13.31 -2.95 11.94
C GLN A 15 -12.53 -1.95 12.81
N GLY A 16 -11.71 -2.47 13.72
CA GLY A 16 -11.05 -1.71 14.79
C GLY A 16 -10.48 -0.37 14.33
N SER A 17 -10.84 0.70 15.03
CA SER A 17 -10.56 2.10 14.74
C SER A 17 -9.10 2.46 15.01
N GLY A 18 -8.15 1.85 14.31
CA GLY A 18 -6.79 2.37 14.21
C GLY A 18 -6.72 3.42 13.10
N ARG A 19 -6.23 4.63 13.41
CA ARG A 19 -5.75 5.52 12.34
C ARG A 19 -4.43 4.98 11.83
N PHE A 20 -4.26 4.98 10.51
CA PHE A 20 -3.02 4.58 9.86
C PHE A 20 -2.49 5.73 9.02
N ARG A 21 -1.17 5.85 8.96
CA ARG A 21 -0.51 6.81 8.08
C ARG A 21 0.60 6.13 7.29
N PHE A 22 0.94 6.72 6.16
CA PHE A 22 2.10 6.30 5.39
C PHE A 22 3.39 6.62 6.15
N ASN A 23 4.30 5.65 6.15
CA ASN A 23 5.64 5.76 6.71
C ASN A 23 6.65 5.82 5.56
N ARG A 24 7.51 6.85 5.58
CA ARG A 24 8.59 7.02 4.60
C ARG A 24 9.51 5.80 4.51
N GLN A 25 9.85 5.16 5.65
CA GLN A 25 10.68 3.95 5.64
C GLN A 25 9.99 2.79 4.94
N GLY A 26 8.68 2.65 5.14
CA GLY A 26 7.87 1.65 4.45
C GLY A 26 7.79 1.88 2.95
N ILE A 27 7.63 3.14 2.52
CA ILE A 27 7.64 3.52 1.11
C ILE A 27 8.99 3.22 0.46
N LEU A 28 10.09 3.62 1.11
CA LEU A 28 11.45 3.31 0.64
C LEU A 28 11.64 1.79 0.47
N ARG A 29 11.19 1.02 1.45
CA ARG A 29 11.30 -0.43 1.41
C ARG A 29 10.52 -1.04 0.24
N VAL A 30 9.31 -0.56 -0.02
CA VAL A 30 8.53 -0.99 -1.20
C VAL A 30 9.23 -0.58 -2.50
N GLY A 31 9.77 0.63 -2.57
CA GLY A 31 10.58 1.08 -3.71
C GLY A 31 11.75 0.14 -4.02
N GLU A 32 12.52 -0.24 -3.00
CA GLU A 32 13.63 -1.20 -3.13
C GLU A 32 13.19 -2.59 -3.60
N ILE A 33 12.04 -3.07 -3.11
CA ILE A 33 11.48 -4.36 -3.52
C ILE A 33 11.15 -4.35 -5.02
N LEU A 34 10.50 -3.28 -5.48
CA LEU A 34 10.13 -3.11 -6.88
C LEU A 34 11.37 -2.94 -7.77
N LEU A 35 12.33 -2.12 -7.35
CA LEU A 35 13.62 -1.95 -8.03
C LEU A 35 14.32 -3.29 -8.27
N LYS A 36 14.49 -4.09 -7.20
CA LYS A 36 15.15 -5.40 -7.29
C LYS A 36 14.40 -6.37 -8.19
N ALA A 37 13.06 -6.36 -8.13
CA ALA A 37 12.24 -7.20 -9.00
C ALA A 37 12.42 -6.82 -10.48
N ARG A 38 12.43 -5.51 -10.79
CA ARG A 38 12.69 -5.00 -12.13
C ARG A 38 14.08 -5.41 -12.64
N GLU A 39 15.11 -5.21 -11.82
CA GLU A 39 16.49 -5.57 -12.18
C GLU A 39 16.64 -7.08 -12.39
N THR A 40 16.02 -7.90 -11.54
CA THR A 40 16.04 -9.37 -11.67
C THR A 40 15.35 -9.83 -12.95
N LYS A 41 14.28 -9.15 -13.36
CA LYS A 41 13.58 -9.38 -14.63
C LYS A 41 14.38 -8.90 -15.85
N GLY A 42 15.48 -8.17 -15.63
CA GLY A 42 16.31 -7.59 -16.68
C GLY A 42 15.64 -6.41 -17.40
N TRP A 43 14.63 -5.79 -16.80
CA TRP A 43 13.90 -4.68 -17.40
C TRP A 43 14.57 -3.34 -17.11
N SER A 44 14.67 -2.49 -18.13
CA SER A 44 14.99 -1.09 -17.92
C SER A 44 13.80 -0.35 -17.28
N LEU A 45 14.05 0.84 -16.75
CA LEU A 45 12.96 1.69 -16.26
C LEU A 45 11.97 2.05 -17.38
N GLN A 46 12.46 2.20 -18.61
CA GLN A 46 11.62 2.50 -19.77
C GLN A 46 10.71 1.32 -20.14
N ASP A 47 11.20 0.08 -20.03
CA ASP A 47 10.38 -1.12 -20.25
C ASP A 47 9.22 -1.18 -19.25
N LEU A 48 9.51 -0.92 -17.98
CA LEU A 48 8.48 -0.88 -16.93
C LEU A 48 7.42 0.20 -17.21
N GLN A 49 7.85 1.40 -17.59
CA GLN A 49 6.94 2.52 -17.91
C GLN A 49 6.04 2.19 -19.09
N ASN A 50 6.61 1.64 -20.17
CA ASN A 50 5.88 1.24 -21.37
C ASN A 50 4.87 0.14 -21.05
N TYR A 51 5.26 -0.85 -20.23
CA TYR A 51 4.39 -1.95 -19.83
C TYR A 51 3.23 -1.48 -18.95
N CYS A 52 3.50 -0.60 -17.98
CA CYS A 52 2.50 -0.15 -17.02
C CYS A 52 1.67 1.04 -17.50
N GLY A 53 2.06 1.71 -18.60
CA GLY A 53 1.47 2.97 -19.03
C GLY A 53 1.67 4.11 -18.02
N LEU A 54 2.75 4.07 -17.24
CA LEU A 54 3.04 5.06 -16.20
C LEU A 54 3.88 6.22 -16.74
N PRO A 55 3.68 7.46 -16.27
CA PRO A 55 4.56 8.58 -16.60
C PRO A 55 6.02 8.28 -16.21
N PRO A 56 7.00 8.80 -16.95
CA PRO A 56 8.40 8.44 -16.70
C PRO A 56 8.91 8.77 -15.29
N SER A 57 8.55 9.94 -14.77
CA SER A 57 8.96 10.36 -13.43
C SER A 57 8.37 9.47 -12.33
N THR A 58 7.14 8.99 -12.51
CA THR A 58 6.39 8.24 -11.48
C THR A 58 7.11 6.95 -11.10
N SER A 59 7.57 6.17 -12.07
CA SER A 59 8.23 4.89 -11.79
C SER A 59 9.59 5.09 -11.10
N ASN A 60 10.36 6.09 -11.55
CA ASN A 60 11.64 6.46 -10.94
C ASN A 60 11.47 6.90 -9.48
N ASP A 61 10.50 7.78 -9.22
CA ASP A 61 10.29 8.34 -7.89
C ASP A 61 9.77 7.28 -6.90
N ILE A 62 9.00 6.31 -7.39
CA ILE A 62 8.56 5.16 -6.59
C ILE A 62 9.74 4.26 -6.21
N GLU A 63 10.55 3.82 -7.18
CA GLU A 63 11.69 2.92 -6.93
C GLU A 63 12.72 3.55 -5.97
N ASN A 64 12.89 4.88 -6.01
CA ASN A 64 13.79 5.61 -5.10
C ASN A 64 13.13 6.07 -3.79
N GLY A 65 11.83 5.82 -3.60
CA GLY A 65 11.07 6.28 -2.43
C GLY A 65 11.01 7.81 -2.28
N CYS A 66 11.05 8.53 -3.40
CA CYS A 66 10.90 9.98 -3.48
C CYS A 66 9.43 10.44 -3.38
N VAL A 67 8.48 9.50 -3.32
CA VAL A 67 7.04 9.76 -3.14
C VAL A 67 6.62 9.75 -1.67
N THR A 68 5.54 10.47 -1.35
CA THR A 68 4.95 10.49 0.01
C THR A 68 3.90 9.42 0.23
N LYS A 69 3.39 8.82 -0.85
CA LYS A 69 2.45 7.69 -0.86
C LYS A 69 2.48 6.99 -2.22
N ILE A 70 2.17 5.70 -2.24
CA ILE A 70 1.91 4.94 -3.46
C ILE A 70 0.43 4.55 -3.43
N HIS A 71 -0.32 4.91 -4.47
CA HIS A 71 -1.72 4.55 -4.58
C HIS A 71 -1.89 3.04 -4.84
N ALA A 72 -2.93 2.43 -4.28
CA ALA A 72 -3.16 0.99 -4.40
C ALA A 72 -3.21 0.51 -5.86
N ASP A 73 -3.89 1.26 -6.74
CA ASP A 73 -3.97 0.92 -8.17
C ASP A 73 -2.60 0.93 -8.84
N THR A 74 -1.78 1.94 -8.57
CA THR A 74 -0.41 2.03 -9.10
C THR A 74 0.46 0.90 -8.55
N LEU A 75 0.33 0.59 -7.27
CA LEU A 75 1.07 -0.49 -6.63
C LEU A 75 0.68 -1.85 -7.21
N GLU A 76 -0.61 -2.07 -7.48
CA GLU A 76 -1.08 -3.30 -8.11
C GLU A 76 -0.56 -3.45 -9.54
N THR A 77 -0.60 -2.38 -10.34
CA THR A 77 -0.01 -2.39 -11.68
C THR A 77 1.47 -2.78 -11.64
N LEU A 78 2.24 -2.18 -10.73
CA LEU A 78 3.66 -2.49 -10.58
C LEU A 78 3.89 -3.91 -10.06
N ARG A 79 3.09 -4.37 -9.10
CA ARG A 79 3.17 -5.72 -8.53
C ARG A 79 2.90 -6.79 -9.58
N VAL A 80 1.88 -6.61 -10.42
CA VAL A 80 1.56 -7.53 -11.52
C VAL A 80 2.65 -7.50 -12.60
N ALA A 81 3.18 -6.33 -12.92
CA ALA A 81 4.22 -6.20 -13.93
C ALA A 81 5.55 -6.85 -13.50
N LEU A 82 5.92 -6.72 -12.23
CA LEU A 82 7.26 -7.10 -11.73
C LEU A 82 7.29 -8.42 -10.97
N GLU A 83 6.15 -8.88 -10.44
CA GLU A 83 6.03 -10.11 -9.66
C GLU A 83 7.10 -10.22 -8.55
N PRO A 84 7.22 -9.21 -7.66
CA PRO A 84 8.29 -9.16 -6.68
C PRO A 84 8.22 -10.34 -5.71
N GLN A 85 9.31 -11.08 -5.57
CA GLN A 85 9.38 -12.27 -4.71
C GLN A 85 9.63 -11.89 -3.24
N ASN A 86 8.87 -12.49 -2.34
CA ASN A 86 9.08 -12.42 -0.91
C ASN A 86 10.17 -13.45 -0.53
N PRO A 87 11.34 -13.02 -0.03
CA PRO A 87 12.44 -13.93 0.31
C PRO A 87 12.10 -14.85 1.48
N ASP A 88 11.14 -14.50 2.34
CA ASP A 88 10.79 -15.27 3.52
C ASP A 88 9.86 -16.45 3.17
N THR A 89 8.98 -16.26 2.18
CA THR A 89 7.98 -17.27 1.78
C THR A 89 8.31 -17.95 0.45
N GLY A 90 9.12 -17.32 -0.40
CA GLY A 90 9.36 -17.74 -1.78
C GLY A 90 8.17 -17.47 -2.72
N GLU A 91 7.13 -16.81 -2.25
CA GLU A 91 5.95 -16.43 -3.05
C GLU A 91 6.03 -14.98 -3.51
N THR A 92 5.29 -14.64 -4.56
CA THR A 92 5.13 -13.24 -4.97
C THR A 92 4.42 -12.45 -3.88
N TYR A 93 4.96 -11.29 -3.50
CA TYR A 93 4.28 -10.38 -2.57
C TYR A 93 2.86 -10.05 -3.08
N THR A 94 1.91 -10.15 -2.17
CA THR A 94 0.54 -9.69 -2.38
C THR A 94 0.44 -8.17 -2.27
N LEU A 95 -0.63 -7.61 -2.84
CA LEU A 95 -0.89 -6.17 -2.70
C LEU A 95 -0.98 -5.75 -1.23
N SER A 96 -1.66 -6.56 -0.41
CA SER A 96 -1.86 -6.27 1.02
C SER A 96 -0.55 -6.27 1.79
N GLU A 97 0.38 -7.18 1.51
CA GLU A 97 1.69 -7.19 2.16
C GLU A 97 2.48 -5.92 1.82
N LEU A 98 2.59 -5.58 0.53
CA LEU A 98 3.28 -4.36 0.11
C LEU A 98 2.63 -3.11 0.72
N TYR A 99 1.30 -3.06 0.77
CA TYR A 99 0.58 -1.93 1.34
C TYR A 99 0.81 -1.83 2.85
N ASN A 100 0.80 -2.94 3.57
CA ASN A 100 1.03 -2.98 5.01
C ASN A 100 2.46 -2.56 5.38
N LEU A 101 3.46 -2.84 4.53
CA LEU A 101 4.83 -2.34 4.74
C LEU A 101 4.87 -0.81 4.76
N MET A 102 4.01 -0.13 4.00
CA MET A 102 3.98 1.33 3.93
C MET A 102 3.20 1.98 5.06
N LEU A 103 2.42 1.22 5.84
CA LEU A 103 1.53 1.75 6.85
C LEU A 103 2.08 1.56 8.26
N VAL A 104 1.92 2.60 9.08
CA VAL A 104 2.10 2.49 10.53
C VAL A 104 0.82 2.91 11.23
N ARG A 105 0.53 2.24 12.34
CA ARG A 105 -0.57 2.63 13.22
C ARG A 105 -0.22 3.95 13.87
N GLU A 106 -1.11 4.92 13.77
CA GLU A 106 -1.06 6.11 14.61
C GLU A 106 -1.50 5.69 16.01
N GLU A 107 -0.58 5.76 16.96
CA GLU A 107 -0.95 5.69 18.37
C GLU A 107 -1.85 6.90 18.68
N GLU A 108 -2.98 6.66 19.32
CA GLU A 108 -3.83 7.74 19.82
C GLU A 108 -2.97 8.57 20.79
N ARG A 109 -2.66 9.81 20.42
CA ARG A 109 -2.11 10.75 21.40
C ARG A 109 -3.18 10.91 22.45
N ASN A 110 -2.94 10.36 23.63
CA ASN A 110 -3.78 10.58 24.79
C ASN A 110 -3.57 12.04 25.21
N GLU A 111 -4.28 12.97 24.56
CA GLU A 111 -4.30 14.37 24.96
C GLU A 111 -4.90 14.44 26.35
N GLY A 112 -4.04 14.78 27.31
CA GLY A 112 -4.30 14.69 28.74
C GLY A 112 -5.63 15.32 29.14
N VAL A 113 -6.30 14.61 30.04
CA VAL A 113 -7.38 15.12 30.88
C VAL A 113 -6.93 16.48 31.43
N LYS A 114 -7.56 17.56 30.97
CA LYS A 114 -7.43 18.87 31.63
C LYS A 114 -8.10 18.75 33.00
N GLU A 115 -7.29 18.57 34.04
CA GLU A 115 -7.71 18.83 35.42
C GLU A 115 -8.20 20.27 35.49
N LYS A 116 -9.51 20.42 35.71
CA LYS A 116 -10.08 21.69 36.14
C LYS A 116 -9.68 21.88 37.60
N SER A 117 -8.71 22.76 37.84
CA SER A 117 -8.60 23.47 39.13
C SER A 117 -9.59 24.61 39.17
#